data_AF-A0A2N2NNH9-F1
#
_entry.id   AF-A0A2N2NNH9-F1
#
_cell.length_a   1.000
_cell.length_b   1.000
_cell.length_c   1.000
_cell.angle_alpha   90.00
_cell.angle_beta   90.00
_cell.angle_gamma   90.00
#
_symmetry.space_group_name_H-M   'P 1'
#
loop_
_entity.id
_entity.type
_entity.pdbx_description
1 polymer ?
#
loop_
_entity_poly.entity_id
_entity_poly.type
_entity_poly.pdbx_seq_one_letter_code
_entity_poly.pdbx_strand_id
1 'polypeptide(L)'
;MNQRGHRLIGRQYFFLTYFMVIFACILLIGSYVYAGEKKKETVSSSNELVFLSASELAEEIKSHQVTSLEVVNAYFNHIEKHNHTLNAIVTLDKDAAIQRAKDADAALASGELWGPLHGVPITIKDNVATLGLKTTNSYPLTKNYVPDFDATVVVRLRKAGAIILGKTNLPPLAMDFQTNSPLFGITNNPWDISRTPGGSTGGGAAAVAAGLTSLEIGNDLAGSIRIPSHFCGIYGLKPTEYLVPLTGMSPGMPRKEYRSFRHQIHIGPIARSINDLKLCLTIIAGPDGIDVDVPYIPLSEPRKKDLKDLHIAWTDDFGGVPVSEDTKIALKQFTDKLS
;
A
#
# COMPACT_ATOMS: atom_id res chain seq x y z
N MET A 1 -58.42 -74.13 1.92
CA MET A 1 -58.99 -72.79 1.68
C MET A 1 -57.96 -71.73 2.08
N ASN A 2 -57.58 -70.89 1.11
CA ASN A 2 -56.93 -69.57 1.19
C ASN A 2 -55.59 -69.36 1.93
N GLN A 3 -54.50 -69.37 1.15
CA GLN A 3 -53.35 -68.48 1.34
C GLN A 3 -53.29 -67.45 0.20
N ARG A 4 -53.78 -66.23 0.41
CA ARG A 4 -53.46 -65.03 -0.39
C ARG A 4 -53.62 -63.81 0.50
N GLY A 5 -52.51 -63.29 1.05
CA GLY A 5 -52.58 -62.17 1.97
C GLY A 5 -51.28 -61.45 2.29
N HIS A 6 -50.20 -61.60 1.50
CA HIS A 6 -48.97 -60.82 1.73
C HIS A 6 -48.22 -60.59 0.42
N ARG A 7 -48.67 -59.66 -0.43
CA ARG A 7 -47.84 -59.22 -1.59
C ARG A 7 -48.11 -57.82 -2.14
N LEU A 8 -48.82 -56.96 -1.41
CA LEU A 8 -49.17 -55.61 -1.90
C LEU A 8 -48.59 -54.44 -1.10
N ILE A 9 -47.95 -54.67 0.05
CA ILE A 9 -47.39 -53.57 0.86
C ILE A 9 -45.92 -53.28 0.49
N GLY A 10 -45.12 -54.27 0.09
CA GLY A 10 -43.69 -54.06 -0.21
C GLY A 10 -43.37 -53.27 -1.49
N ARG A 11 -44.31 -53.15 -2.44
CA ARG A 11 -44.07 -52.53 -3.76
C ARG A 11 -44.30 -51.02 -3.78
N GLN A 12 -45.15 -50.48 -2.91
CA GLN A 12 -45.37 -49.04 -2.77
C GLN A 12 -44.25 -48.35 -1.99
N TYR A 13 -43.71 -49.01 -0.95
CA TYR A 13 -42.57 -48.45 -0.20
C TYR A 13 -41.30 -48.40 -1.04
N PHE A 14 -41.03 -49.42 -1.87
CA PHE A 14 -39.84 -49.41 -2.72
C PHE A 14 -39.85 -48.27 -3.75
N PHE A 15 -41.02 -47.94 -4.33
CA PHE A 15 -41.15 -46.84 -5.27
C PHE A 15 -40.98 -45.47 -4.60
N LEU A 16 -41.51 -45.29 -3.39
CA LEU A 16 -41.38 -44.03 -2.65
C LEU A 16 -39.93 -43.77 -2.20
N THR A 17 -39.24 -44.81 -1.71
CA THR A 17 -37.83 -44.68 -1.27
C THR A 17 -36.90 -44.44 -2.46
N TYR A 18 -37.13 -45.12 -3.59
CA TYR A 18 -36.31 -44.93 -4.80
C TYR A 18 -36.52 -43.54 -5.42
N PHE A 19 -37.75 -43.01 -5.40
CA PHE A 19 -38.05 -41.66 -5.87
C PHE A 19 -37.44 -40.58 -4.96
N MET A 20 -37.48 -40.76 -3.63
CA MET A 20 -36.82 -39.83 -2.70
C MET A 20 -35.29 -39.81 -2.86
N VAL A 21 -34.65 -40.95 -3.11
CA VAL A 21 -33.20 -41.02 -3.34
C VAL A 21 -32.81 -40.33 -4.66
N ILE A 22 -33.56 -40.57 -5.75
CA ILE A 22 -33.32 -39.88 -7.03
C ILE A 22 -33.56 -38.37 -6.90
N PHE A 23 -34.63 -37.96 -6.20
CA PHE A 23 -34.92 -36.54 -5.98
C PHE A 23 -33.85 -35.86 -5.10
N ALA A 24 -33.34 -36.55 -4.08
CA ALA A 24 -32.22 -36.07 -3.28
C ALA A 24 -30.91 -35.98 -4.09
N CYS A 25 -30.65 -36.93 -4.99
CA CYS A 25 -29.49 -36.87 -5.90
C CYS A 25 -29.63 -35.74 -6.94
N ILE A 26 -30.82 -35.50 -7.49
CA ILE A 26 -31.07 -34.37 -8.41
C ILE A 26 -30.94 -33.04 -7.68
N LEU A 27 -31.39 -32.93 -6.43
CA LEU A 27 -31.18 -31.72 -5.61
C LEU A 27 -29.71 -31.53 -5.26
N LEU A 28 -28.97 -32.59 -4.92
CA LEU A 28 -27.54 -32.53 -4.63
C LEU A 28 -26.71 -32.15 -5.87
N ILE A 29 -26.98 -32.76 -7.03
CA ILE A 29 -26.36 -32.40 -8.32
C ILE A 29 -26.78 -31.00 -8.73
N GLY A 30 -28.05 -30.63 -8.55
CA GLY A 30 -28.56 -29.27 -8.77
C GLY A 30 -27.83 -28.25 -7.91
N SER A 31 -27.61 -28.53 -6.62
CA SER A 31 -26.85 -27.66 -5.72
C SER A 31 -25.34 -27.65 -6.01
N TYR A 32 -24.77 -28.72 -6.57
CA TYR A 32 -23.36 -28.76 -7.00
C TYR A 32 -23.15 -28.01 -8.32
N VAL A 33 -24.10 -28.10 -9.25
CA VAL A 33 -24.12 -27.34 -10.51
C VAL A 33 -24.45 -25.86 -10.26
N TYR A 34 -25.26 -25.53 -9.24
CA TYR A 34 -25.51 -24.14 -8.82
C TYR A 34 -24.41 -23.56 -7.92
N ALA A 35 -23.59 -24.40 -7.28
CA ALA A 35 -22.41 -23.97 -6.51
C ALA A 35 -21.17 -23.74 -7.39
N GLY A 36 -21.21 -24.17 -8.65
CA GLY A 36 -20.13 -24.07 -9.62
C GLY A 36 -20.44 -23.14 -10.78
N GLU A 37 -20.82 -21.88 -10.50
CA GLU A 37 -20.66 -20.72 -11.42
C GLU A 37 -21.20 -19.45 -10.74
N LYS A 38 -20.61 -19.02 -9.62
CA LYS A 38 -20.62 -17.57 -9.31
C LYS A 38 -19.52 -16.93 -10.14
N LYS A 39 -19.86 -16.50 -11.36
CA LYS A 39 -19.13 -15.41 -12.00
C LYS A 39 -19.11 -14.26 -10.99
N LYS A 40 -17.95 -13.96 -10.38
CA LYS A 40 -17.71 -12.66 -9.78
C LYS A 40 -18.10 -11.65 -10.86
N GLU A 41 -19.01 -10.73 -10.57
CA GLU A 41 -19.30 -9.60 -11.46
C GLU A 41 -17.99 -8.83 -11.64
N THR A 42 -17.27 -9.11 -12.73
CA THR A 42 -16.11 -8.35 -13.18
C THR A 42 -16.61 -7.06 -13.81
N VAL A 43 -17.04 -6.14 -12.96
CA VAL A 43 -17.09 -4.71 -13.25
C VAL A 43 -16.74 -3.99 -11.95
N SER A 44 -15.50 -4.15 -11.49
CA SER A 44 -14.98 -3.24 -10.46
C SER A 44 -15.00 -1.86 -11.08
N SER A 45 -15.87 -0.96 -10.60
CA SER A 45 -15.89 0.43 -11.06
C SER A 45 -14.48 1.04 -10.88
N SER A 46 -14.10 2.04 -11.68
CA SER A 46 -12.78 2.67 -11.56
C SER A 46 -12.49 3.18 -10.14
N ASN A 47 -13.54 3.57 -9.40
CA ASN A 47 -13.44 3.95 -7.99
C ASN A 47 -13.07 2.78 -7.08
N GLU A 48 -13.55 1.56 -7.34
CA GLU A 48 -13.21 0.39 -6.53
C GLU A 48 -11.72 0.00 -6.70
N LEU A 49 -11.19 0.09 -7.93
CA LEU A 49 -9.79 -0.26 -8.21
C LEU A 49 -8.79 0.62 -7.45
N VAL A 50 -9.04 1.93 -7.37
CA VAL A 50 -8.11 2.87 -6.74
C VAL A 50 -8.05 2.78 -5.21
N PHE A 51 -9.00 2.07 -4.60
CA PHE A 51 -9.04 1.84 -3.15
C PHE A 51 -8.59 0.44 -2.72
N LEU A 52 -8.46 -0.52 -3.64
CA LEU A 52 -7.80 -1.80 -3.36
C LEU A 52 -6.39 -1.55 -2.79
N SER A 53 -5.97 -2.41 -1.86
CA SER A 53 -4.61 -2.40 -1.32
C SER A 53 -3.60 -2.80 -2.42
N ALA A 54 -2.32 -2.46 -2.23
CA ALA A 54 -1.28 -2.79 -3.20
C ALA A 54 -1.15 -4.31 -3.42
N SER A 55 -1.30 -5.09 -2.34
CA SER A 55 -1.29 -6.57 -2.41
C SER A 55 -2.54 -7.14 -3.07
N GLU A 56 -3.73 -6.56 -2.86
CA GLU A 56 -4.94 -6.97 -3.59
C GLU A 56 -4.83 -6.65 -5.08
N LEU A 57 -4.32 -5.47 -5.45
CA LEU A 57 -4.05 -5.12 -6.85
C LEU A 57 -3.08 -6.10 -7.52
N ALA A 58 -2.00 -6.46 -6.83
CA ALA A 58 -1.05 -7.45 -7.36
C ALA A 58 -1.73 -8.79 -7.64
N GLU A 59 -2.63 -9.25 -6.76
CA GLU A 59 -3.32 -10.53 -6.93
C GLU A 59 -4.39 -10.47 -8.04
N GLU A 60 -5.17 -9.40 -8.12
CA GLU A 60 -6.18 -9.21 -9.18
C GLU A 60 -5.51 -9.10 -10.58
N ILE A 61 -4.35 -8.43 -10.68
CA ILE A 61 -3.54 -8.39 -11.91
C ILE A 61 -3.01 -9.78 -12.25
N LYS A 62 -2.33 -10.43 -11.31
CA LYS A 62 -1.72 -11.76 -11.49
C LYS A 62 -2.75 -12.83 -11.88
N SER A 63 -3.98 -12.72 -11.39
CA SER A 63 -5.09 -13.65 -11.70
C SER A 63 -5.90 -13.24 -12.94
N HIS A 64 -5.40 -12.28 -13.73
CA HIS A 64 -6.03 -11.77 -14.95
C HIS A 64 -7.47 -11.25 -14.76
N GLN A 65 -7.84 -10.85 -13.54
CA GLN A 65 -9.14 -10.23 -13.29
C GLN A 65 -9.20 -8.79 -13.79
N VAL A 66 -8.06 -8.10 -13.73
CA VAL A 66 -7.82 -6.79 -14.32
C VAL A 66 -6.42 -6.74 -14.93
N THR A 67 -6.20 -5.84 -15.88
CA THR A 67 -4.86 -5.57 -16.42
C THR A 67 -4.16 -4.47 -15.63
N SER A 68 -2.82 -4.47 -15.64
CA SER A 68 -2.02 -3.38 -15.09
C SER A 68 -2.35 -2.05 -15.79
N LEU A 69 -2.56 -2.07 -17.12
CA LEU A 69 -2.94 -0.87 -17.87
C LEU A 69 -4.29 -0.30 -17.43
N GLU A 70 -5.31 -1.14 -17.20
CA GLU A 70 -6.60 -0.70 -16.67
C GLU A 70 -6.44 -0.06 -15.28
N VAL A 71 -5.67 -0.69 -14.39
CA VAL A 71 -5.39 -0.17 -13.06
C VAL A 71 -4.68 1.18 -13.13
N VAL A 72 -3.59 1.30 -13.90
CA VAL A 72 -2.83 2.55 -14.04
C VAL A 72 -3.69 3.67 -14.64
N ASN A 73 -4.52 3.37 -15.65
CA ASN A 73 -5.45 4.35 -16.21
C ASN A 73 -6.51 4.79 -15.18
N ALA A 74 -7.04 3.87 -14.37
CA ALA A 74 -7.96 4.21 -13.29
C ALA A 74 -7.32 5.20 -12.29
N TYR A 75 -6.07 4.96 -11.88
CA TYR A 75 -5.32 5.89 -11.02
C TYR A 75 -5.11 7.24 -11.67
N PHE A 76 -4.68 7.33 -12.94
CA PHE A 76 -4.49 8.62 -13.60
C PHE A 76 -5.79 9.41 -13.77
N ASN A 77 -6.91 8.76 -14.11
CA ASN A 77 -8.22 9.40 -14.18
C ASN A 77 -8.65 9.94 -12.81
N HIS A 78 -8.37 9.19 -11.73
CA HIS A 78 -8.67 9.61 -10.37
C HIS A 78 -7.78 10.78 -9.91
N ILE A 79 -6.49 10.75 -10.25
CA ILE A 79 -5.53 11.84 -10.03
C ILE A 79 -5.99 13.12 -10.72
N GLU A 80 -6.36 13.05 -12.01
CA GLU A 80 -6.85 14.20 -12.77
C GLU A 80 -8.05 14.86 -12.10
N LYS A 81 -8.98 14.05 -11.60
CA LYS A 81 -10.21 14.52 -10.95
C LYS A 81 -9.97 15.13 -9.57
N HIS A 82 -9.04 14.61 -8.77
CA HIS A 82 -8.97 14.93 -7.33
C HIS A 82 -7.69 15.64 -6.88
N ASN A 83 -6.57 15.45 -7.59
CA ASN A 83 -5.28 15.98 -7.14
C ASN A 83 -5.20 17.51 -7.19
N HIS A 84 -5.98 18.19 -8.03
CA HIS A 84 -5.97 19.66 -8.07
C HIS A 84 -6.44 20.30 -6.75
N THR A 85 -7.33 19.64 -6.00
CA THR A 85 -7.80 20.11 -4.68
C THR A 85 -6.79 19.79 -3.57
N LEU A 86 -6.12 18.64 -3.68
CA LEU A 86 -5.24 18.12 -2.63
C LEU A 86 -3.78 18.56 -2.80
N ASN A 87 -3.34 18.77 -4.03
CA ASN A 87 -1.95 19.04 -4.42
C ASN A 87 -0.95 18.06 -3.78
N ALA A 88 -1.27 16.76 -3.90
CA ALA A 88 -0.55 15.68 -3.23
C ALA A 88 0.59 15.12 -4.11
N ILE A 89 0.35 14.97 -5.42
CA ILE A 89 1.33 14.53 -6.42
C ILE A 89 1.74 15.73 -7.27
N VAL A 90 3.04 16.03 -7.32
CA VAL A 90 3.59 17.27 -7.90
C VAL A 90 4.40 17.06 -9.17
N THR A 91 4.74 15.81 -9.49
CA THR A 91 5.35 15.43 -10.76
C THR A 91 4.76 14.07 -11.15
N LEU A 92 4.26 13.93 -12.39
CA LEU A 92 3.69 12.69 -12.90
C LEU A 92 4.62 12.09 -13.97
N ASP A 93 4.71 10.77 -14.01
CA ASP A 93 5.47 10.00 -14.99
C ASP A 93 4.53 9.28 -15.98
N LYS A 94 3.51 9.99 -16.48
CA LYS A 94 2.34 9.38 -17.13
C LYS A 94 2.71 8.44 -18.26
N ASP A 95 3.56 8.89 -19.18
CA ASP A 95 3.90 8.12 -20.38
C ASP A 95 4.73 6.87 -20.02
N ALA A 96 5.72 7.00 -19.14
CA ALA A 96 6.53 5.85 -18.73
C ALA A 96 5.73 4.87 -17.86
N ALA A 97 4.82 5.36 -17.02
CA ALA A 97 3.94 4.51 -16.23
C ALA A 97 2.97 3.71 -17.11
N ILE A 98 2.35 4.35 -18.12
CA ILE A 98 1.49 3.67 -19.10
C ILE A 98 2.28 2.63 -19.89
N GLN A 99 3.49 2.97 -20.35
CA GLN A 99 4.32 2.03 -21.09
C GLN A 99 4.70 0.84 -20.20
N ARG A 100 5.13 1.07 -18.97
CA ARG A 100 5.49 0.01 -18.02
C ARG A 100 4.29 -0.89 -17.67
N ALA A 101 3.08 -0.35 -17.64
CA ALA A 101 1.86 -1.13 -17.44
C ALA A 101 1.60 -2.09 -18.60
N LYS A 102 1.74 -1.61 -19.84
CA LYS A 102 1.65 -2.46 -21.05
C LYS A 102 2.72 -3.56 -21.04
N ASP A 103 3.94 -3.20 -20.63
CA ASP A 103 5.04 -4.16 -20.52
C ASP A 103 4.74 -5.22 -19.45
N ALA A 104 4.11 -4.84 -18.33
CA ALA A 104 3.69 -5.77 -17.28
C ALA A 104 2.63 -6.74 -17.80
N ASP A 105 1.60 -6.22 -18.49
CA ASP A 105 0.56 -7.04 -19.10
C ASP A 105 1.12 -8.02 -20.14
N ALA A 106 2.07 -7.56 -20.97
CA ALA A 106 2.75 -8.41 -21.95
C ALA A 106 3.63 -9.49 -21.31
N ALA A 107 4.35 -9.15 -20.23
CA ALA A 107 5.14 -10.10 -19.45
C ALA A 107 4.23 -11.15 -18.80
N LEU A 108 3.13 -10.74 -18.17
CA LEU A 108 2.20 -11.69 -17.57
C LEU A 108 1.58 -12.63 -18.62
N ALA A 109 1.19 -12.10 -19.78
CA ALA A 109 0.66 -12.89 -20.89
C ALA A 109 1.67 -13.91 -21.45
N SER A 110 2.98 -13.66 -21.32
CA SER A 110 4.04 -14.60 -21.70
C SER A 110 4.46 -15.54 -20.57
N GLY A 111 3.80 -15.47 -19.41
CA GLY A 111 4.09 -16.30 -18.23
C GLY A 111 5.21 -15.76 -17.33
N GLU A 112 5.64 -14.52 -17.56
CA GLU A 112 6.66 -13.85 -16.75
C GLU A 112 6.03 -12.99 -15.64
N LEU A 113 6.36 -13.28 -14.39
CA LEU A 113 5.96 -12.49 -13.22
C LEU A 113 7.18 -11.78 -12.63
N TRP A 114 7.24 -10.45 -12.75
CA TRP A 114 8.38 -9.65 -12.28
C TRP A 114 8.62 -9.69 -10.77
N GLY A 115 7.56 -9.88 -9.98
CA GLY A 115 7.67 -9.90 -8.53
C GLY A 115 6.36 -9.62 -7.82
N PRO A 116 6.42 -9.41 -6.49
CA PRO A 116 5.23 -9.28 -5.66
C PRO A 116 4.39 -8.01 -5.88
N LEU A 117 4.92 -7.01 -6.58
CA LEU A 117 4.22 -5.78 -6.95
C LEU A 117 4.06 -5.67 -8.46
N HIS A 118 4.06 -6.79 -9.20
CA HIS A 118 3.92 -6.82 -10.64
C HIS A 118 2.72 -6.00 -11.12
N GLY A 119 2.99 -4.93 -11.88
CA GLY A 119 1.97 -4.07 -12.45
C GLY A 119 1.29 -3.09 -11.47
N VAL A 120 1.75 -3.01 -10.22
CA VAL A 120 1.08 -2.22 -9.17
C VAL A 120 1.55 -0.76 -9.17
N PRO A 121 0.64 0.23 -9.24
CA PRO A 121 1.00 1.64 -9.23
C PRO A 121 1.32 2.17 -7.83
N ILE A 122 2.45 2.87 -7.68
CA ILE A 122 2.94 3.46 -6.43
C ILE A 122 3.45 4.88 -6.67
N THR A 123 3.71 5.61 -5.59
CA THR A 123 4.37 6.93 -5.64
C THR A 123 5.59 6.98 -4.73
N ILE A 124 6.45 7.96 -4.97
CA ILE A 124 7.71 8.15 -4.26
C ILE A 124 7.84 9.61 -3.82
N LYS A 125 8.19 9.88 -2.55
CA LYS A 125 8.44 11.24 -2.08
C LYS A 125 9.48 11.98 -2.92
N ASP A 126 9.26 13.27 -3.20
CA ASP A 126 10.10 14.09 -4.10
C ASP A 126 11.54 14.34 -3.61
N ASN A 127 11.92 13.84 -2.43
CA ASN A 127 13.32 13.85 -1.97
C ASN A 127 14.03 12.50 -2.09
N VAL A 128 13.45 11.50 -2.76
CA VAL A 128 14.10 10.21 -3.04
C VAL A 128 14.46 10.18 -4.52
N ALA A 129 15.73 9.91 -4.87
CA ALA A 129 16.18 9.88 -6.25
C ALA A 129 15.37 8.89 -7.10
N THR A 130 14.87 9.34 -8.23
CA THR A 130 14.16 8.52 -9.21
C THR A 130 14.63 8.92 -10.59
N LEU A 131 15.25 7.98 -11.30
CA LEU A 131 15.79 8.16 -12.64
C LEU A 131 14.71 8.71 -13.58
N GLY A 132 15.02 9.80 -14.28
CA GLY A 132 14.12 10.42 -15.25
C GLY A 132 13.02 11.31 -14.66
N LEU A 133 12.89 11.38 -13.33
CA LEU A 133 11.90 12.25 -12.67
C LEU A 133 12.55 13.37 -11.86
N LYS A 134 11.97 14.57 -11.95
CA LYS A 134 12.37 15.69 -11.10
C LYS A 134 12.33 15.24 -9.64
N THR A 135 13.42 15.53 -8.92
CA THR A 135 13.58 15.21 -7.50
C THR A 135 14.05 16.48 -6.83
N THR A 136 13.11 17.34 -6.47
CA THR A 136 13.42 18.74 -6.17
C THR A 136 13.66 19.00 -4.70
N ASN A 137 13.29 18.06 -3.82
CA ASN A 137 13.27 18.25 -2.37
C ASN A 137 12.49 19.52 -1.95
N SER A 138 11.53 19.94 -2.79
CA SER A 138 10.81 21.20 -2.68
C SER A 138 11.73 22.43 -2.43
N TYR A 139 12.95 22.43 -2.96
CA TYR A 139 13.96 23.45 -2.70
C TYR A 139 14.34 24.22 -3.97
N PRO A 140 14.35 25.58 -3.97
CA PRO A 140 14.54 26.38 -5.18
C PRO A 140 15.78 26.05 -6.02
N LEU A 141 16.90 25.71 -5.37
CA LEU A 141 18.15 25.38 -6.08
C LEU A 141 18.09 24.05 -6.83
N THR A 142 17.19 23.14 -6.42
CA THR A 142 17.01 21.81 -7.00
C THR A 142 15.72 21.67 -7.80
N LYS A 143 15.02 22.79 -8.09
CA LYS A 143 13.71 22.80 -8.81
C LYS A 143 13.69 22.06 -10.16
N ASN A 144 14.84 21.99 -10.83
CA ASN A 144 15.01 21.34 -12.14
C ASN A 144 15.94 20.12 -12.07
N TYR A 145 16.32 19.67 -10.87
CA TYR A 145 17.22 18.54 -10.72
C TYR A 145 16.50 17.24 -11.10
N VAL A 146 17.06 16.52 -12.07
CA VAL A 146 16.63 15.19 -12.50
C VAL A 146 17.80 14.24 -12.24
N PRO A 147 17.67 13.27 -11.32
CA PRO A 147 18.71 12.28 -11.06
C PRO A 147 18.98 11.41 -12.29
N ASP A 148 20.24 11.05 -12.49
CA ASP A 148 20.72 10.05 -13.45
C ASP A 148 20.79 8.63 -12.85
N PHE A 149 20.24 8.44 -11.65
CA PHE A 149 20.15 7.15 -10.97
C PHE A 149 18.86 7.04 -10.15
N ASP A 150 18.42 5.80 -9.91
CA ASP A 150 17.40 5.48 -8.93
C ASP A 150 18.03 5.31 -7.54
N ALA A 151 17.35 5.79 -6.49
CA ALA A 151 17.67 5.39 -5.11
C ALA A 151 17.53 3.87 -4.95
N THR A 152 18.26 3.26 -4.01
CA THR A 152 18.24 1.80 -3.81
C THR A 152 16.83 1.26 -3.62
N VAL A 153 16.01 1.94 -2.81
CA VAL A 153 14.61 1.55 -2.57
C VAL A 153 13.76 1.60 -3.85
N VAL A 154 14.02 2.56 -4.74
CA VAL A 154 13.33 2.68 -6.03
C VAL A 154 13.74 1.54 -6.96
N VAL A 155 15.04 1.21 -7.03
CA VAL A 155 15.53 0.04 -7.79
C VAL A 155 14.83 -1.24 -7.31
N ARG A 156 14.74 -1.45 -5.99
CA ARG A 156 14.09 -2.63 -5.39
C ARG A 156 12.61 -2.71 -5.73
N LEU A 157 11.88 -1.60 -5.65
CA LEU A 157 10.46 -1.56 -5.98
C LEU A 157 10.19 -1.79 -7.47
N ARG A 158 10.99 -1.19 -8.36
CA ARG A 158 10.91 -1.47 -9.80
C ARG A 158 11.18 -2.94 -10.09
N LYS A 159 12.22 -3.53 -9.48
CA LYS A 159 12.51 -4.97 -9.60
C LYS A 159 11.38 -5.85 -9.07
N ALA A 160 10.69 -5.43 -8.01
CA ALA A 160 9.50 -6.12 -7.51
C ALA A 160 8.27 -5.98 -8.44
N GLY A 161 8.39 -5.22 -9.53
CA GLY A 161 7.36 -5.06 -10.56
C GLY A 161 6.52 -3.79 -10.44
N ALA A 162 6.78 -2.94 -9.44
CA ALA A 162 5.99 -1.73 -9.21
C ALA A 162 6.12 -0.71 -10.36
N ILE A 163 5.08 0.08 -10.54
CA ILE A 163 4.97 1.16 -11.51
C ILE A 163 4.93 2.50 -10.76
N ILE A 164 5.91 3.37 -10.99
CA ILE A 164 5.97 4.66 -10.31
C ILE A 164 5.13 5.66 -11.08
N LEU A 165 4.03 6.13 -10.48
CA LEU A 165 3.14 7.11 -11.09
C LEU A 165 3.73 8.52 -11.08
N GLY A 166 4.60 8.82 -10.11
CA GLY A 166 5.10 10.17 -9.90
C GLY A 166 5.69 10.43 -8.53
N LYS A 167 5.86 11.72 -8.23
CA LYS A 167 6.50 12.28 -7.04
C LYS A 167 5.50 13.02 -6.17
N THR A 168 5.54 12.78 -4.86
CA THR A 168 4.62 13.42 -3.91
C THR A 168 5.23 14.64 -3.25
N ASN A 169 4.37 15.59 -2.88
CA ASN A 169 4.74 16.87 -2.29
C ASN A 169 5.34 16.70 -0.89
N LEU A 170 6.17 17.66 -0.51
CA LEU A 170 6.82 17.79 0.79
C LEU A 170 7.14 19.28 1.06
N PRO A 171 7.31 19.69 2.34
CA PRO A 171 7.88 21.00 2.65
C PRO A 171 9.35 21.09 2.21
N PRO A 172 9.90 22.30 2.04
CA PRO A 172 11.28 22.49 1.61
C PRO A 172 12.25 21.71 2.49
N LEU A 173 13.10 20.89 1.86
CA LEU A 173 14.10 20.05 2.51
C LEU A 173 13.53 19.03 3.52
N ALA A 174 12.23 18.74 3.45
CA ALA A 174 11.53 17.89 4.42
C ALA A 174 11.52 18.43 5.87
N MET A 175 11.73 19.74 6.07
CA MET A 175 11.94 20.39 7.38
C MET A 175 10.69 21.05 7.98
N ASP A 176 9.51 20.44 7.81
CA ASP A 176 8.27 20.91 8.44
C ASP A 176 7.28 19.73 8.64
N PHE A 177 6.37 19.88 9.60
CA PHE A 177 5.20 19.02 9.79
C PHE A 177 3.99 19.50 9.01
N GLN A 178 4.07 20.63 8.28
CA GLN A 178 3.08 21.06 7.32
C GLN A 178 3.65 20.91 5.91
N THR A 179 2.91 20.24 5.01
CA THR A 179 3.34 20.12 3.61
C THR A 179 3.02 21.39 2.83
N ASN A 180 3.88 22.40 3.00
CA ASN A 180 3.83 23.68 2.32
C ASN A 180 5.10 23.87 1.47
N SER A 181 4.97 23.66 0.16
CA SER A 181 6.09 23.75 -0.77
C SER A 181 6.18 25.15 -1.40
N PRO A 182 7.35 25.82 -1.38
CA PRO A 182 7.56 27.03 -2.17
C PRO A 182 7.57 26.78 -3.70
N LEU A 183 7.70 25.53 -4.14
CA LEU A 183 7.70 25.17 -5.57
C LEU A 183 6.33 24.76 -6.08
N PHE A 184 5.57 24.06 -5.24
CA PHE A 184 4.34 23.38 -5.65
C PHE A 184 3.10 23.86 -4.89
N GLY A 185 3.27 24.66 -3.83
CA GLY A 185 2.18 25.10 -2.96
C GLY A 185 1.86 24.12 -1.83
N ILE A 186 0.72 24.36 -1.18
CA ILE A 186 0.26 23.61 0.00
C ILE A 186 -0.42 22.31 -0.44
N THR A 187 -0.14 21.20 0.24
CA THR A 187 -0.97 19.99 0.20
C THR A 187 -2.04 20.04 1.27
N ASN A 188 -3.27 19.69 0.93
CA ASN A 188 -4.42 19.68 1.83
C ASN A 188 -4.77 18.26 2.31
N ASN A 189 -5.37 18.14 3.49
CA ASN A 189 -5.83 16.86 4.03
C ASN A 189 -7.10 16.38 3.29
N PRO A 190 -7.18 15.12 2.85
CA PRO A 190 -8.36 14.61 2.15
C PRO A 190 -9.62 14.50 3.02
N TRP A 191 -9.49 14.49 4.35
CA TRP A 191 -10.64 14.49 5.27
C TRP A 191 -11.23 15.88 5.50
N ASP A 192 -10.40 16.92 5.40
CA ASP A 192 -10.79 18.33 5.53
C ASP A 192 -9.75 19.20 4.81
N ILE A 193 -10.12 19.79 3.68
CA ILE A 193 -9.19 20.55 2.82
C ILE A 193 -8.69 21.84 3.47
N SER A 194 -9.27 22.27 4.59
CA SER A 194 -8.77 23.41 5.39
C SER A 194 -7.65 23.02 6.36
N ARG A 195 -7.31 21.72 6.46
CA ARG A 195 -6.34 21.18 7.40
C ARG A 195 -5.10 20.65 6.70
N THR A 196 -4.00 20.62 7.45
CA THR A 196 -2.76 20.00 6.98
C THR A 196 -2.89 18.46 6.94
N PRO A 197 -2.33 17.79 5.93
CA PRO A 197 -2.15 16.34 5.95
C PRO A 197 -0.98 15.91 6.85
N GLY A 198 -0.29 16.86 7.50
CA GLY A 198 0.95 16.61 8.21
C GLY A 198 2.16 16.72 7.28
N GLY A 199 3.32 16.26 7.76
CA GLY A 199 4.57 16.42 7.06
C GLY A 199 5.73 15.69 7.73
N SER A 200 6.84 15.49 7.04
CA SER A 200 7.11 16.02 5.69
C SER A 200 6.67 15.10 4.54
N THR A 201 6.15 13.90 4.81
CA THR A 201 5.55 13.02 3.76
C THR A 201 4.03 13.24 3.65
N GLY A 202 3.56 14.50 3.75
CA GLY A 202 2.13 14.80 3.73
C GLY A 202 1.49 14.64 2.36
N GLY A 203 2.21 14.96 1.27
CA GLY A 203 1.77 14.67 -0.10
C GLY A 203 1.48 13.19 -0.30
N GLY A 204 2.42 12.35 0.12
CA GLY A 204 2.28 10.90 0.05
C GLY A 204 1.15 10.34 0.90
N ALA A 205 0.99 10.80 2.14
CA ALA A 205 -0.12 10.36 3.00
C ALA A 205 -1.49 10.79 2.46
N ALA A 206 -1.61 12.04 2.00
CA ALA A 206 -2.83 12.53 1.35
C ALA A 206 -3.15 11.72 0.08
N ALA A 207 -2.14 11.41 -0.73
CA ALA A 207 -2.30 10.59 -1.93
C ALA A 207 -2.80 9.18 -1.60
N VAL A 208 -2.22 8.51 -0.61
CA VAL A 208 -2.64 7.16 -0.18
C VAL A 208 -4.06 7.18 0.39
N ALA A 209 -4.39 8.14 1.25
CA ALA A 209 -5.71 8.23 1.86
C ALA A 209 -6.82 8.55 0.84
N ALA A 210 -6.51 9.36 -0.19
CA ALA A 210 -7.46 9.72 -1.24
C ALA A 210 -7.53 8.74 -2.42
N GLY A 211 -6.78 7.63 -2.40
CA GLY A 211 -6.74 6.67 -3.50
C GLY A 211 -5.99 7.18 -4.74
N LEU A 212 -5.11 8.18 -4.60
CA LEU A 212 -4.28 8.66 -5.72
C LEU A 212 -3.04 7.78 -5.98
N THR A 213 -2.75 6.86 -5.07
CA THR A 213 -1.67 5.87 -5.13
C THR A 213 -2.04 4.68 -4.23
N SER A 214 -1.52 3.49 -4.53
CA SER A 214 -1.76 2.31 -3.68
C SER A 214 -0.79 2.23 -2.49
N LEU A 215 0.43 2.75 -2.68
CA LEU A 215 1.55 2.67 -1.74
C LEU A 215 2.48 3.87 -1.98
N GLU A 216 3.03 4.41 -0.91
CA GLU A 216 3.98 5.51 -0.94
C GLU A 216 5.29 5.13 -0.24
N ILE A 217 6.41 5.63 -0.77
CA ILE A 217 7.71 5.65 -0.08
C ILE A 217 8.01 7.04 0.46
N GLY A 218 8.10 7.13 1.80
CA GLY A 218 8.52 8.32 2.52
C GLY A 218 9.85 8.15 3.25
N ASN A 219 10.18 9.16 4.05
CA ASN A 219 11.25 9.10 5.05
C ASN A 219 10.83 9.85 6.31
N ASP A 220 11.35 9.41 7.46
CA ASP A 220 10.98 9.86 8.81
C ASP A 220 12.25 10.11 9.64
N LEU A 221 12.48 11.37 9.97
CA LEU A 221 13.48 11.84 10.93
C LEU A 221 12.85 12.00 12.33
N ALA A 222 11.74 12.74 12.38
CA ALA A 222 11.09 13.18 13.60
C ALA A 222 9.55 13.02 13.54
N GLY A 223 9.07 12.00 12.85
CA GLY A 223 7.65 11.73 12.65
C GLY A 223 7.17 11.91 11.22
N SER A 224 8.08 12.14 10.26
CA SER A 224 7.69 12.53 8.89
C SER A 224 6.99 11.45 8.05
N ILE A 225 6.88 10.21 8.56
CA ILE A 225 5.95 9.18 8.07
C ILE A 225 4.76 9.08 9.03
N ARG A 226 5.04 8.95 10.33
CA ARG A 226 4.02 8.65 11.36
C ARG A 226 2.97 9.76 11.54
N ILE A 227 3.39 11.03 11.57
CA ILE A 227 2.52 12.20 11.72
C ILE A 227 1.56 12.31 10.54
N PRO A 228 2.02 12.36 9.27
CA PRO A 228 1.09 12.47 8.16
C PRO A 228 0.20 11.23 7.99
N SER A 229 0.71 10.03 8.28
CA SER A 229 -0.15 8.83 8.33
C SER A 229 -1.26 8.94 9.36
N HIS A 230 -0.94 9.42 10.58
CA HIS A 230 -1.94 9.65 11.63
C HIS A 230 -2.97 10.71 11.21
N PHE A 231 -2.54 11.85 10.68
CA PHE A 231 -3.44 12.93 10.26
C PHE A 231 -4.34 12.56 9.07
N CYS A 232 -3.86 11.68 8.18
CA CYS A 232 -4.64 11.18 7.05
C CYS A 232 -5.39 9.86 7.35
N GLY A 233 -5.33 9.34 8.58
CA GLY A 233 -6.09 8.15 8.98
C GLY A 233 -5.65 6.85 8.30
N ILE A 234 -4.36 6.70 8.02
CA ILE A 234 -3.78 5.54 7.32
C ILE A 234 -2.54 5.02 8.07
N TYR A 235 -1.96 3.91 7.59
CA TYR A 235 -0.82 3.29 8.23
C TYR A 235 0.50 3.81 7.67
N GLY A 236 1.47 4.05 8.55
CA GLY A 236 2.84 4.41 8.18
C GLY A 236 3.84 3.69 9.07
N LEU A 237 4.92 3.21 8.48
CA LEU A 237 5.96 2.48 9.21
C LEU A 237 7.29 3.20 9.10
N LYS A 238 7.82 3.65 10.26
CA LYS A 238 9.23 4.00 10.40
C LYS A 238 9.99 2.73 10.82
N PRO A 239 10.84 2.14 9.96
CA PRO A 239 11.56 0.94 10.32
C PRO A 239 12.60 1.17 11.43
N THR A 240 13.16 0.06 11.92
CA THR A 240 14.34 0.06 12.78
C THR A 240 15.51 0.71 12.04
N GLU A 241 16.39 1.35 12.81
CA GLU A 241 17.66 1.89 12.32
C GLU A 241 18.45 0.84 11.53
N TYR A 242 19.10 1.28 10.46
CA TYR A 242 19.92 0.47 9.57
C TYR A 242 19.22 -0.69 8.86
N LEU A 243 17.89 -0.75 8.87
CA LEU A 243 17.18 -1.80 8.14
C LEU A 243 17.06 -1.51 6.64
N VAL A 244 16.97 -0.23 6.27
CA VAL A 244 16.78 0.24 4.89
C VAL A 244 17.87 1.26 4.56
N PRO A 245 18.59 1.12 3.44
CA PRO A 245 19.65 2.04 3.04
C PRO A 245 19.10 3.41 2.65
N LEU A 246 19.86 4.46 2.97
CA LEU A 246 19.55 5.84 2.63
C LEU A 246 20.19 6.27 1.29
N THR A 247 20.77 5.33 0.54
CA THR A 247 21.36 5.57 -0.78
C THR A 247 20.35 6.20 -1.73
N GLY A 248 20.67 7.41 -2.19
CA GLY A 248 19.82 8.20 -3.08
C GLY A 248 18.71 9.00 -2.38
N MET A 249 18.68 9.05 -1.05
CA MET A 249 17.86 10.01 -0.30
C MET A 249 18.50 11.41 -0.36
N SER A 250 17.69 12.42 -0.64
CA SER A 250 18.07 13.84 -0.79
C SER A 250 19.25 14.05 -1.75
N PRO A 251 19.12 13.61 -3.03
CA PRO A 251 20.20 13.70 -4.00
C PRO A 251 20.61 15.16 -4.28
N GLY A 252 21.91 15.39 -4.49
CA GLY A 252 22.49 16.72 -4.67
C GLY A 252 23.07 17.36 -3.40
N MET A 253 22.85 16.78 -2.22
CA MET A 253 23.59 17.18 -1.01
C MET A 253 24.99 16.53 -0.96
N PRO A 254 26.03 17.21 -0.44
CA PRO A 254 27.38 16.67 -0.41
C PRO A 254 27.40 15.32 0.34
N ARG A 255 27.92 14.26 -0.32
CA ARG A 255 28.15 12.93 0.29
C ARG A 255 29.24 12.92 1.37
N LYS A 256 29.56 14.09 1.96
CA LYS A 256 30.67 14.20 2.91
C LYS A 256 30.42 13.29 4.11
N GLU A 257 31.53 12.82 4.67
CA GLU A 257 31.72 11.79 5.71
C GLU A 257 30.86 11.96 6.99
N TYR A 258 30.14 13.07 7.13
CA TYR A 258 29.33 13.40 8.30
C TYR A 258 27.85 13.50 7.92
N ARG A 259 27.12 12.40 8.08
CA ARG A 259 25.65 12.43 8.14
C ARG A 259 25.23 12.72 9.59
N SER A 260 25.13 13.99 9.98
CA SER A 260 24.78 14.40 11.36
C SER A 260 23.45 13.82 11.89
N PHE A 261 22.57 13.38 10.99
CA PHE A 261 21.26 12.80 11.32
C PHE A 261 21.11 11.33 10.89
N ARG A 262 22.21 10.62 10.59
CA ARG A 262 22.17 9.24 10.05
C ARG A 262 21.37 8.24 10.90
N HIS A 263 21.43 8.41 12.22
CA HIS A 263 20.77 7.53 13.18
C HIS A 263 19.27 7.81 13.33
N GLN A 264 18.80 8.95 12.81
CA GLN A 264 17.44 9.43 13.03
C GLN A 264 16.57 9.30 11.78
N ILE A 265 17.15 9.36 10.58
CA ILE A 265 16.39 9.30 9.32
C ILE A 265 16.20 7.86 8.85
N HIS A 266 14.96 7.50 8.54
CA HIS A 266 14.61 6.16 8.06
C HIS A 266 13.67 6.26 6.87
N ILE A 267 13.95 5.55 5.78
CA ILE A 267 13.00 5.36 4.68
C ILE A 267 11.97 4.30 5.09
N GLY A 268 10.70 4.52 4.75
CA GLY A 268 9.64 3.58 5.07
C GLY A 268 8.34 3.78 4.29
N PRO A 269 7.45 2.77 4.31
CA PRO A 269 6.21 2.80 3.56
C PRO A 269 5.06 3.52 4.28
N ILE A 270 4.12 4.03 3.48
CA ILE A 270 2.79 4.49 3.88
C ILE A 270 1.75 3.77 3.00
N ALA A 271 0.72 3.18 3.62
CA ALA A 271 -0.29 2.37 2.94
C ALA A 271 -1.65 2.36 3.66
N ARG A 272 -2.69 1.85 2.99
CA ARG A 272 -4.02 1.60 3.58
C ARG A 272 -4.14 0.26 4.31
N SER A 273 -3.12 -0.60 4.21
CA SER A 273 -3.12 -1.95 4.79
C SER A 273 -1.81 -2.26 5.51
N ILE A 274 -1.90 -2.96 6.64
CA ILE A 274 -0.74 -3.49 7.37
C ILE A 274 0.03 -4.50 6.51
N ASN A 275 -0.66 -5.27 5.66
CA ASN A 275 -0.03 -6.24 4.78
C ASN A 275 0.86 -5.54 3.75
N ASP A 276 0.44 -4.40 3.23
CA ASP A 276 1.25 -3.62 2.28
C ASP A 276 2.48 -3.00 2.94
N LEU A 277 2.37 -2.56 4.21
CA LEU A 277 3.54 -2.09 4.96
C LEU A 277 4.57 -3.21 5.11
N LYS A 278 4.12 -4.43 5.46
CA LYS A 278 4.99 -5.61 5.58
C LYS A 278 5.60 -5.98 4.24
N LEU A 279 4.79 -6.07 3.19
CA LEU A 279 5.21 -6.39 1.83
C LEU A 279 6.30 -5.43 1.36
N CYS A 280 6.03 -4.12 1.48
CA CYS A 280 6.98 -3.09 1.09
C CYS A 280 8.26 -3.17 1.90
N LEU A 281 8.19 -3.34 3.23
CA LEU A 281 9.37 -3.47 4.07
C LEU A 281 10.26 -4.63 3.61
N THR A 282 9.67 -5.80 3.30
CA THR A 282 10.40 -6.97 2.79
C THR A 282 11.12 -6.67 1.47
N ILE A 283 10.53 -5.83 0.62
CA ILE A 283 11.14 -5.43 -0.67
C ILE A 283 12.28 -4.45 -0.47
N ILE A 284 12.13 -3.47 0.43
CA ILE A 284 13.09 -2.36 0.56
C ILE A 284 14.21 -2.59 1.57
N ALA A 285 14.12 -3.59 2.44
CA ALA A 285 15.10 -3.85 3.49
C ALA A 285 16.39 -4.53 2.97
N GLY A 286 17.45 -4.42 3.77
CA GLY A 286 18.71 -5.12 3.59
C GLY A 286 19.84 -4.29 2.94
N PRO A 287 21.09 -4.78 3.01
CA PRO A 287 22.27 -4.06 2.54
C PRO A 287 22.26 -3.87 1.02
N ASP A 288 22.85 -2.78 0.55
CA ASP A 288 22.97 -2.47 -0.89
C ASP A 288 24.41 -2.38 -1.38
N GLY A 289 25.38 -2.54 -0.48
CA GLY A 289 26.81 -2.43 -0.78
C GLY A 289 27.29 -0.99 -1.04
N ILE A 290 26.44 0.01 -0.84
CA ILE A 290 26.74 1.44 -1.02
C ILE A 290 26.62 2.18 0.32
N ASP A 291 25.51 1.96 1.03
CA ASP A 291 25.31 2.45 2.39
C ASP A 291 25.97 1.49 3.37
N VAL A 292 27.19 1.84 3.78
CA VAL A 292 28.04 1.02 4.67
C VAL A 292 27.45 0.84 6.07
N ASP A 293 26.46 1.66 6.44
CA ASP A 293 25.80 1.60 7.75
C ASP A 293 24.71 0.52 7.81
N VAL A 294 24.33 -0.11 6.68
CA VAL A 294 23.28 -1.14 6.64
C VAL A 294 23.88 -2.54 6.73
N PRO A 295 23.76 -3.24 7.88
CA PRO A 295 24.21 -4.62 8.00
C PRO A 295 23.23 -5.58 7.30
N TYR A 296 23.70 -6.79 7.03
CA TYR A 296 22.81 -7.89 6.69
C TYR A 296 22.06 -8.36 7.93
N ILE A 297 20.75 -8.10 7.99
CA ILE A 297 19.84 -8.62 9.01
C ILE A 297 18.72 -9.37 8.29
N PRO A 298 18.61 -10.70 8.44
CA PRO A 298 17.51 -11.45 7.84
C PRO A 298 16.19 -11.02 8.48
N LEU A 299 15.23 -10.62 7.66
CA LEU A 299 13.86 -10.38 8.11
C LEU A 299 13.23 -11.74 8.45
N SER A 300 13.10 -12.03 9.74
CA SER A 300 12.34 -13.18 10.22
C SER A 300 10.86 -12.88 10.19
N GLU A 301 10.03 -13.84 9.78
CA GLU A 301 8.59 -13.72 10.04
C GLU A 301 8.35 -13.62 11.54
N PRO A 302 7.64 -12.58 12.01
CA PRO A 302 7.33 -12.46 13.42
C PRO A 302 6.45 -13.64 13.83
N ARG A 303 6.87 -14.35 14.89
CA ARG A 303 6.03 -15.40 15.49
C ARG A 303 4.67 -14.81 15.83
N LYS A 304 3.59 -15.43 15.32
CA LYS A 304 2.23 -15.06 15.70
C LYS A 304 2.10 -15.26 17.21
N LYS A 305 1.77 -14.18 17.92
CA LYS A 305 1.48 -14.18 19.35
C LYS A 305 0.01 -13.83 19.53
N ASP A 306 -0.65 -14.48 20.48
CA ASP A 306 -1.97 -14.03 20.90
C ASP A 306 -1.83 -12.70 21.64
N LEU A 307 -2.83 -11.82 21.51
CA LEU A 307 -2.80 -10.51 22.18
C LEU A 307 -2.64 -10.65 23.70
N LYS A 308 -3.26 -11.67 24.30
CA LYS A 308 -3.15 -12.00 25.74
C LYS A 308 -1.72 -12.32 26.21
N ASP A 309 -0.84 -12.70 25.29
CA ASP A 309 0.56 -13.04 25.58
C ASP A 309 1.51 -11.84 25.38
N LEU A 310 0.98 -10.67 25.00
CA LEU A 310 1.74 -9.44 24.82
C LEU A 310 1.76 -8.62 26.11
N HIS A 311 2.96 -8.16 26.49
CA HIS A 311 3.10 -7.16 27.53
C HIS A 311 3.15 -5.78 26.86
N ILE A 312 2.08 -5.01 27.03
CA ILE A 312 1.91 -3.70 26.39
C ILE A 312 2.03 -2.63 27.48
N ALA A 313 3.06 -1.79 27.37
CA ALA A 313 3.15 -0.54 28.12
C ALA A 313 2.49 0.57 27.30
N TRP A 314 1.69 1.42 27.93
CA TRP A 314 1.07 2.57 27.30
C TRP A 314 1.12 3.79 28.23
N THR A 315 1.13 4.98 27.64
CA THR A 315 1.05 6.27 28.33
C THR A 315 0.39 7.28 27.40
N ASP A 316 -0.38 8.20 27.95
CA ASP A 316 -0.90 9.39 27.27
C ASP A 316 -0.18 10.68 27.73
N ASP A 317 0.90 10.53 28.51
CA ASP A 317 1.81 11.59 28.95
C ASP A 317 3.26 11.21 28.63
N PHE A 318 3.95 12.10 27.92
CA PHE A 318 5.37 11.98 27.56
C PHE A 318 6.24 13.07 28.19
N GLY A 319 5.85 13.58 29.37
CA GLY A 319 6.70 14.50 30.14
C GLY A 319 6.56 15.96 29.69
N GLY A 320 5.33 16.41 29.43
CA GLY A 320 5.03 17.84 29.27
C GLY A 320 4.60 18.30 27.87
N VAL A 321 4.38 17.38 26.92
CA VAL A 321 3.71 17.70 25.64
C VAL A 321 2.20 17.51 25.82
N PRO A 322 1.38 18.57 25.74
CA PRO A 322 -0.07 18.43 25.89
C PRO A 322 -0.65 17.52 24.81
N VAL A 323 -1.41 16.51 25.21
CA VAL A 323 -2.18 15.65 24.32
C VAL A 323 -3.65 16.10 24.33
N SER A 324 -4.27 16.19 23.16
CA SER A 324 -5.67 16.60 23.04
C SER A 324 -6.60 15.58 23.71
N GLU A 325 -7.73 16.06 24.24
CA GLU A 325 -8.71 15.22 24.93
C GLU A 325 -9.23 14.09 24.03
N ASP A 326 -9.54 14.40 22.77
CA ASP A 326 -10.00 13.41 21.79
C ASP A 326 -8.96 12.28 21.58
N THR A 327 -7.67 12.62 21.57
CA THR A 327 -6.59 11.64 21.44
C THR A 327 -6.48 10.77 22.69
N LYS A 328 -6.59 11.36 23.88
CA LYS A 328 -6.58 10.62 25.14
C LYS A 328 -7.76 9.64 25.21
N ILE A 329 -8.96 10.08 24.84
CA ILE A 329 -10.15 9.24 24.78
C ILE A 329 -9.93 8.07 23.80
N ALA A 330 -9.43 8.34 22.59
CA ALA A 330 -9.17 7.30 21.59
C ALA A 330 -8.12 6.27 22.08
N LEU A 331 -7.02 6.74 22.70
CA LEU A 331 -6.00 5.86 23.29
C LEU A 331 -6.59 5.01 24.41
N LYS A 332 -7.36 5.62 25.32
CA LYS A 332 -8.00 4.91 26.42
C LYS A 332 -8.94 3.82 25.92
N GLN A 333 -9.83 4.15 24.98
CA GLN A 333 -10.73 3.17 24.35
C GLN A 333 -9.99 2.03 23.65
N PHE A 334 -8.84 2.31 23.02
CA PHE A 334 -8.02 1.28 22.41
C PHE A 334 -7.38 0.36 23.46
N THR A 335 -6.83 0.93 24.54
CA THR A 335 -6.20 0.15 25.62
C THR A 335 -7.20 -0.70 26.39
N ASP A 336 -8.44 -0.23 26.58
CA ASP A 336 -9.50 -0.98 27.23
C ASP A 336 -9.94 -2.19 26.38
N LYS A 337 -9.77 -2.14 25.04
CA LYS A 337 -10.00 -3.30 24.14
C LYS A 337 -8.86 -4.32 24.12
N LEU A 338 -7.68 -3.94 24.59
CA LEU A 338 -6.51 -4.81 24.68
C LEU A 338 -6.46 -5.61 25.98
N SER A 339 -7.24 -5.19 26.98
CA SER A 339 -7.39 -5.82 28.30
C SER A 339 -8.44 -6.92 28.27
#